data_AF-A0A948U7D0-F1
#
_entry.id   AF-A0A948U7D0-F1
#
_cell.length_a   1.000
_cell.length_b   1.000
_cell.length_c   1.000
_cell.angle_alpha   90.00
_cell.angle_beta   90.00
_cell.angle_gamma   90.00
#
_symmetry.space_group_name_H-M   'P 1'
#
loop_
_entity.id
_entity.type
_entity.pdbx_description
1 polymer ?
#
loop_
_entity_poly.entity_id
_entity_poly.type
_entity_poly.pdbx_seq_one_letter_code
_entity_poly.pdbx_strand_id
1 'polypeptide(L)' 'MPYDSSLDEKVFSKTQESESGRLSVSVYSYNKGAKKLQISRENRGAEGELRFAKMGRLSKEEIVALLPLIQEAVKHMD' A
#
# COMPACT_ATOMS: atom_id res chain seq x y z
N MET A 1 -16.87 -17.03 2.38
CA MET A 1 -15.73 -17.90 2.03
C MET A 1 -14.49 -17.34 2.70
N PRO A 2 -13.61 -18.17 3.28
CA PRO A 2 -12.35 -17.71 3.86
C PRO A 2 -11.45 -17.09 2.78
N TYR A 3 -10.57 -16.17 3.20
CA TYR A 3 -9.57 -15.59 2.30
C TYR A 3 -8.61 -16.67 1.81
N ASP A 4 -8.40 -16.71 0.49
CA ASP A 4 -7.49 -17.65 -0.17
C ASP A 4 -6.40 -16.87 -0.91
N SER A 5 -5.17 -16.94 -0.41
CA SER A 5 -4.03 -16.20 -0.98
C SER A 5 -3.71 -16.61 -2.41
N SER A 6 -4.08 -17.82 -2.85
CA SER A 6 -3.86 -18.28 -4.23
C SER A 6 -4.71 -17.53 -5.25
N LEU A 7 -5.85 -16.98 -4.80
CA LEU A 7 -6.75 -16.20 -5.63
C LEU A 7 -6.38 -14.71 -5.66
N ASP A 8 -5.46 -14.24 -4.81
CA ASP A 8 -5.07 -12.82 -4.76
C ASP A 8 -3.89 -12.55 -5.71
N GLU A 9 -4.22 -12.16 -6.94
CA GLU A 9 -3.21 -11.86 -7.94
C GLU A 9 -2.59 -10.48 -7.71
N LYS A 10 -1.26 -10.44 -7.57
CA LYS A 10 -0.49 -9.19 -7.48
C LYS A 10 -0.12 -8.70 -8.88
N VAL A 11 -0.90 -7.76 -9.39
CA VAL A 11 -0.77 -7.22 -10.76
C VAL A 11 0.36 -6.20 -10.86
N PHE A 12 0.61 -5.46 -9.77
CA PHE A 12 1.65 -4.43 -9.73
C PHE A 12 2.24 -4.35 -8.32
N SER A 13 3.53 -4.03 -8.23
CA SER A 13 4.22 -3.79 -6.96
C SER A 13 5.44 -2.91 -7.21
N LYS A 14 5.52 -1.78 -6.52
CA LYS A 14 6.76 -1.00 -6.40
C LYS A 14 7.06 -0.73 -4.94
N THR A 15 8.35 -0.71 -4.63
CA THR A 15 8.82 -0.48 -3.28
C THR A 15 9.87 0.62 -3.29
N GLN A 16 9.74 1.56 -2.36
CA GLN A 16 10.71 2.61 -2.10
C GLN A 16 11.36 2.32 -0.76
N GLU A 17 12.67 2.08 -0.79
CA GLU A 17 13.47 1.88 0.41
C GLU A 17 13.99 3.21 0.93
N SER A 18 14.02 3.34 2.24
CA SER A 18 14.54 4.48 2.98
C SER A 18 15.35 3.97 4.18
N GLU A 19 16.15 4.82 4.80
CA GLU A 19 16.91 4.45 6.00
C GLU A 19 16.00 3.96 7.15
N SER A 20 14.81 4.55 7.27
CA SER A 20 13.81 4.23 8.29
C SER A 20 13.00 2.95 8.04
N GLY A 21 13.05 2.41 6.82
CA GLY A 21 12.23 1.27 6.43
C GLY A 21 11.83 1.28 4.95
N ARG A 22 10.86 0.43 4.61
CA ARG A 22 10.38 0.24 3.23
C ARG A 22 8.94 0.68 3.09
N LEU A 23 8.62 1.46 2.07
CA LEU A 23 7.24 1.76 1.68
C LEU A 23 6.92 1.00 0.39
N SER A 24 5.77 0.34 0.36
CA SER A 24 5.35 -0.50 -0.76
C SER A 24 3.96 -0.11 -1.23
N VAL A 25 3.81 0.01 -2.55
CA VAL A 25 2.54 0.27 -3.22
C VAL A 25 2.29 -0.86 -4.21
N SER A 26 1.20 -1.59 -4.00
CA SER A 26 0.87 -2.79 -4.77
C SER A 26 -0.58 -2.78 -5.22
N VAL A 27 -0.88 -3.40 -6.36
CA VAL A 27 -2.24 -3.61 -6.86
C VAL A 27 -2.56 -5.08 -6.82
N TYR A 28 -3.63 -5.42 -6.11
CA TYR A 28 -4.11 -6.79 -5.92
C TYR A 28 -5.48 -6.97 -6.57
N SER A 29 -5.73 -8.17 -7.09
CA SER A 29 -6.97 -8.57 -7.74
C SER A 29 -7.41 -9.93 -7.22
N TYR A 30 -8.27 -9.94 -6.21
CA TYR A 30 -8.77 -11.19 -5.63
C TYR A 30 -9.80 -11.85 -6.54
N ASN A 31 -9.55 -13.09 -6.95
CA ASN A 31 -10.42 -13.90 -7.78
C ASN A 31 -10.92 -13.18 -9.05
N LYS A 32 -10.01 -12.51 -9.77
CA LYS A 32 -10.31 -11.65 -10.93
C LYS A 32 -11.34 -10.53 -10.66
N GLY A 33 -11.57 -10.21 -9.39
CA GLY A 33 -12.45 -9.16 -8.94
C GLY A 33 -11.86 -7.76 -9.12
N ALA A 34 -12.52 -6.76 -8.51
CA ALA A 34 -12.08 -5.38 -8.60
C ALA A 34 -10.65 -5.21 -8.05
N LYS A 35 -9.79 -4.59 -8.86
CA LYS A 35 -8.41 -4.29 -8.48
C LYS A 35 -8.41 -3.26 -7.35
N LYS A 36 -7.63 -3.53 -6.31
CA LYS A 36 -7.46 -2.62 -5.17
C LYS A 36 -5.98 -2.28 -4.97
N LEU A 37 -5.70 -1.02 -4.69
CA LEU A 37 -4.39 -0.60 -4.23
C LEU A 37 -4.23 -1.02 -2.78
N GLN A 38 -3.05 -1.49 -2.42
CA GLN A 38 -2.61 -1.69 -1.05
C GLN A 38 -1.34 -0.89 -0.83
N ILE A 39 -1.32 -0.10 0.24
CA ILE A 39 -0.15 0.62 0.71
C ILE A 39 0.29 -0.03 2.01
N SER A 40 1.57 -0.35 2.12
CA SER A 40 2.16 -0.93 3.32
C SER A 40 3.52 -0.34 3.62
N ARG A 41 3.89 -0.32 4.89
CA ARG A 41 5.19 0.09 5.38
C ARG A 41 5.84 -1.07 6.13
N GLU A 42 7.13 -1.24 5.98
CA GLU A 42 7.95 -2.11 6.83
C GLU A 42 8.88 -1.20 7.62
N ASN A 43 8.64 -1.07 8.93
CA ASN A 43 9.48 -0.25 9.81
C ASN A 43 10.66 -1.08 10.28
N ARG A 44 11.85 -0.47 10.31
CA ARG A 44 13.02 -1.10 10.91
C ARG A 44 12.99 -0.91 12.43
N GLY A 45 12.96 -2.02 13.17
CA GLY A 45 13.06 -2.04 14.62
C GLY A 45 14.48 -1.77 15.10
N ALA A 46 14.63 -1.57 16.42
CA ALA A 46 15.91 -1.28 17.05
C ALA A 46 16.94 -2.42 16.89
N GLU A 47 16.47 -3.66 16.72
CA GLU A 47 17.31 -4.84 16.50
C GLU A 47 17.46 -5.18 14.99
N GLY A 48 16.99 -4.29 14.11
CA GLY A 48 17.08 -4.45 12.65
C GLY A 48 15.96 -5.27 12.03
N GLU A 49 14.97 -5.74 12.80
CA GLU A 49 13.84 -6.49 12.29
C GLU A 49 12.88 -5.60 11.49
N LEU A 50 12.33 -6.11 10.38
CA LEU A 50 11.33 -5.40 9.59
C LEU A 50 9.93 -5.76 10.07
N ARG A 51 9.20 -4.78 10.61
CA ARG A 51 7.80 -4.96 11.04
C ARG A 51 6.84 -4.41 10.01
N PHE A 52 6.06 -5.30 9.41
CA PHE A 52 5.02 -4.95 8.44
C PHE A 52 3.84 -4.24 9.09
N ALA A 53 3.42 -3.13 8.49
CA ALA A 53 2.24 -2.36 8.84
C ALA A 53 1.45 -2.04 7.57
N LYS A 54 0.19 -2.47 7.52
CA LYS A 54 -0.74 -2.09 6.45
C LYS A 54 -1.18 -0.64 6.69
N MET A 55 -0.93 0.24 5.71
CA MET A 55 -1.31 1.65 5.80
C MET A 55 -2.68 1.93 5.18
N GLY A 56 -3.09 1.13 4.18
CA GLY A 56 -4.41 1.29 3.58
C GLY A 56 -4.68 0.30 2.46
N ARG A 57 -5.97 0.12 2.14
CA ARG A 57 -6.43 -0.60 0.95
C ARG A 57 -7.57 0.18 0.32
N LEU A 58 -7.40 0.62 -0.92
CA LEU A 58 -8.29 1.58 -1.57
C LEU A 58 -8.77 1.06 -2.93
N SER A 59 -10.00 1.41 -3.29
CA SER A 59 -10.53 1.24 -4.64
C SER A 59 -9.95 2.31 -5.58
N LYS A 60 -10.15 2.13 -6.90
CA LYS A 60 -9.70 3.12 -7.89
C LYS A 60 -10.38 4.48 -7.66
N GLU A 61 -11.68 4.46 -7.37
CA GLU A 61 -12.49 5.66 -7.15
C GLU A 61 -12.00 6.45 -5.94
N GLU A 62 -11.73 5.75 -4.83
CA GLU A 62 -11.18 6.37 -3.61
C GLU A 62 -9.80 6.99 -3.87
N ILE A 63 -8.93 6.31 -4.63
CA ILE A 63 -7.60 6.84 -4.97
C ILE A 63 -7.72 8.12 -5.80
N VAL A 64 -8.56 8.11 -6.84
CA VAL A 64 -8.75 9.28 -7.71
C VAL A 64 -9.29 10.47 -6.92
N ALA A 65 -10.20 10.24 -5.96
CA ALA A 65 -10.72 11.27 -5.09
C ALA A 65 -9.68 11.79 -4.07
N LEU A 66 -8.86 10.91 -3.52
CA LEU A 66 -7.86 11.26 -2.49
C LEU A 66 -6.60 11.89 -3.05
N LEU A 67 -6.17 11.52 -4.26
CA LEU A 67 -4.93 12.04 -4.86
C LEU A 67 -4.81 13.58 -4.86
N PRO A 68 -5.81 14.37 -5.31
CA PRO A 68 -5.71 15.82 -5.25
C PRO A 68 -5.64 16.34 -3.80
N LEU A 69 -6.39 15.73 -2.88
CA LEU A 69 -6.37 16.11 -1.46
C LEU A 69 -5.01 15.82 -0.82
N ILE A 70 -4.40 14.68 -1.16
CA ILE A 70 -3.05 14.34 -0.72
C ILE A 70 -2.04 15.33 -1.30
N GLN A 71 -2.12 15.65 -2.59
CA GLN A 71 -1.24 16.63 -3.22
C GLN A 71 -1.37 18.03 -2.59
N GLU A 72 -2.57 18.43 -2.20
CA GLU A 72 -2.81 19.67 -1.46
C GLU A 72 -2.23 19.60 -0.05
N ALA A 73 -2.51 18.54 0.70
CA ALA A 73 -2.00 18.34 2.06
C ALA A 73 -0.47 18.40 2.12
N VAL A 74 0.23 17.83 1.12
CA VAL A 74 1.70 17.90 1.01
C VAL A 74 2.23 19.33 1.04
N LYS A 75 1.48 20.32 0.55
CA LYS A 75 1.89 21.74 0.57
C LYS A 75 1.83 22.38 1.96
N HIS A 76 1.17 21.73 2.91
CA HIS A 76 1.03 22.17 4.30
C HIS A 76 1.91 21.38 5.27
N MET A 77 2.68 20.41 4.77
CA MET A 77 3.55 19.58 5.58
C MET A 77 4.95 20.16 5.57
N ASP A 78 5.37 20.70 6.71
CA ASP A 78 6.74 21.07 7.09
C ASP A 78 7.00 20.65 8.56
#